data_AF-A0A2N5A773-F1
#
_entry.id   AF-A0A2N5A773-F1
#
_cell.length_a   1.000
_cell.length_b   1.000
_cell.length_c   1.000
_cell.angle_alpha   90.00
_cell.angle_beta   90.00
_cell.angle_gamma   90.00
#
_symmetry.space_group_name_H-M   'P 1'
#
loop_
_entity.id
_entity.type
_entity.pdbx_description
1 polymer ?
#
loop_
_entity_poly.entity_id
_entity_poly.type
_entity_poly.pdbx_seq_one_letter_code
_entity_poly.pdbx_strand_id
1 'polypeptide(L)'
;TMANYGLERGLNDENCATGYDDMKAYTPAWAEKITGVSRAHIIRTAREFADNADKTHGRSMIIVGAGLNHWFHLDMNYRGLINMLVFCGCVGQSGGGWAHYVGQEKLRPQTGWQPLAFALDWQRPARHMNSTSYFYNHSSQWRYETVTAQELLSPMADKSRYSGHLIDFNVRAERMGWLPSAPQLGVNPLRIADEAKKAGMTPVDYTVKSLKEGSIRFAAEQPENGKNHPRNLFIWRSNLLGSSGKGHEYMLKYLLGTENGIQGKDLGKQGGVKPEEVEWRDNGLDGKLDLV
;
A
#
# COMPACT_ATOMS: atom_id res chain seq x y z
N THR A 1 8.60 -0.87 -24.60
CA THR A 1 7.32 -0.15 -24.50
C THR A 1 6.37 -0.53 -25.63
N MET A 2 6.75 -0.44 -26.91
CA MET A 2 5.85 -0.79 -28.05
C MET A 2 5.46 -2.28 -28.10
N ALA A 3 6.40 -3.20 -27.82
CA ALA A 3 6.12 -4.64 -27.81
C ALA A 3 5.03 -5.04 -26.78
N ASN A 4 5.02 -4.42 -25.59
CA ASN A 4 3.99 -4.67 -24.58
C ASN A 4 2.58 -4.25 -25.03
N TYR A 5 2.48 -3.26 -25.92
CA TYR A 5 1.20 -2.84 -26.52
C TYR A 5 0.84 -3.67 -27.78
N GLY A 6 1.62 -4.71 -28.11
CA GLY A 6 1.33 -5.61 -29.23
C GLY A 6 1.42 -4.94 -30.60
N LEU A 7 2.31 -3.95 -30.79
CA LEU A 7 2.47 -3.26 -32.07
C LEU A 7 3.50 -3.96 -32.96
N GLU A 8 3.05 -4.48 -34.11
CA GLU A 8 3.90 -5.09 -35.15
C GLU A 8 4.79 -4.03 -35.82
N ARG A 9 6.05 -4.36 -36.10
CA ARG A 9 7.07 -3.41 -36.58
C ARG A 9 7.96 -3.95 -37.72
N GLY A 10 7.48 -4.93 -38.47
CA GLY A 10 8.21 -5.61 -39.55
C GLY A 10 9.06 -6.79 -39.06
N LEU A 11 8.82 -7.28 -37.85
CA LEU A 11 9.55 -8.40 -37.23
C LEU A 11 8.76 -9.71 -37.29
N ASN A 12 7.49 -9.66 -37.71
CA ASN A 12 6.58 -10.80 -37.78
C ASN A 12 6.42 -11.48 -36.41
N ASP A 13 6.14 -10.69 -35.37
CA ASP A 13 5.85 -11.21 -34.04
C ASP A 13 4.40 -11.71 -34.01
N GLU A 14 4.22 -13.02 -33.85
CA GLU A 14 2.90 -13.68 -33.79
C GLU A 14 2.00 -13.15 -32.66
N ASN A 15 2.57 -12.52 -31.63
CA ASN A 15 1.83 -11.93 -30.51
C ASN A 15 1.44 -10.47 -30.73
N CYS A 16 2.00 -9.83 -31.76
CA CYS A 16 1.62 -8.48 -32.16
C CYS A 16 0.37 -8.51 -33.05
N ALA A 17 -0.42 -7.44 -32.98
CA ALA A 17 -1.63 -7.28 -33.75
C ALA A 17 -1.32 -6.80 -35.18
N THR A 18 -1.99 -7.38 -36.18
CA THR A 18 -1.95 -6.89 -37.57
C THR A 18 -2.98 -5.80 -37.84
N GLY A 19 -3.93 -5.58 -36.92
CA GLY A 19 -4.98 -4.57 -37.00
C GLY A 19 -5.78 -4.47 -35.71
N TYR A 20 -6.66 -3.47 -35.61
CA TYR A 20 -7.44 -3.23 -34.38
C TYR A 20 -8.47 -4.32 -34.06
N ASP A 21 -8.88 -5.10 -35.06
CA ASP A 21 -9.85 -6.18 -34.93
C ASP A 21 -9.23 -7.51 -34.46
N ASP A 22 -7.90 -7.60 -34.45
CA ASP A 22 -7.19 -8.80 -34.02
C ASP A 22 -7.29 -8.98 -32.49
N MET A 23 -7.51 -10.21 -32.04
CA MET A 23 -7.68 -10.55 -30.63
C MET A 23 -6.32 -10.79 -29.96
N LYS A 24 -5.51 -9.74 -29.86
CA LYS A 24 -4.21 -9.72 -29.19
C LYS A 24 -4.24 -8.85 -27.94
N ALA A 25 -3.29 -9.06 -27.03
CA ALA A 25 -3.22 -8.30 -25.79
C ALA A 25 -3.29 -6.78 -26.06
N TYR A 26 -4.24 -6.11 -25.42
CA TYR A 26 -4.44 -4.65 -25.46
C TYR A 26 -4.90 -4.04 -26.79
N THR A 27 -5.41 -4.82 -27.75
CA THR A 27 -6.09 -4.24 -28.93
C THR A 27 -7.48 -3.71 -28.58
N PRO A 28 -8.09 -2.85 -29.43
CA PRO A 28 -9.51 -2.47 -29.29
C PRO A 28 -10.46 -3.66 -29.27
N ALA A 29 -10.24 -4.70 -30.09
CA ALA A 29 -11.04 -5.92 -30.06
C ALA A 29 -10.90 -6.69 -28.73
N TRP A 30 -9.69 -6.78 -28.18
CA TRP A 30 -9.45 -7.38 -26.87
C TRP A 30 -10.13 -6.57 -25.76
N ALA A 31 -10.00 -5.25 -25.77
CA ALA A 31 -10.57 -4.38 -24.76
C ALA A 31 -12.12 -4.41 -24.79
N GLU A 32 -12.73 -4.52 -25.97
CA GLU A 32 -14.18 -4.72 -26.10
C GLU A 32 -14.64 -6.00 -25.41
N LYS A 33 -13.88 -7.09 -25.53
CA LYS A 33 -14.20 -8.36 -24.86
C LYS A 33 -14.10 -8.27 -23.34
N ILE A 34 -13.10 -7.55 -22.83
CA ILE A 34 -12.85 -7.41 -21.39
C ILE A 34 -13.81 -6.41 -20.72
N THR A 35 -14.08 -5.28 -21.38
CA THR A 35 -14.79 -4.14 -20.77
C THR A 35 -16.24 -4.02 -21.21
N GLY A 36 -16.62 -4.65 -22.32
CA GLY A 36 -17.93 -4.47 -22.97
C GLY A 36 -18.09 -3.16 -23.76
N VAL A 37 -17.08 -2.28 -23.77
CA VAL A 37 -17.11 -1.02 -24.55
C VAL A 37 -16.79 -1.31 -26.01
N SER A 38 -17.64 -0.84 -26.93
CA SER A 38 -17.42 -1.03 -28.37
C SER A 38 -16.03 -0.56 -28.82
N ARG A 39 -15.32 -1.39 -29.57
CA ARG A 39 -14.01 -1.10 -30.16
C ARG A 39 -14.04 0.17 -31.03
N ALA A 40 -15.16 0.44 -31.69
CA ALA A 40 -15.35 1.64 -32.51
C ALA A 40 -15.27 2.91 -31.66
N HIS A 41 -15.85 2.89 -30.45
CA HIS A 41 -15.75 4.01 -29.51
C HIS A 41 -14.34 4.14 -28.95
N ILE A 42 -13.67 3.02 -28.61
CA ILE A 42 -12.29 3.03 -28.12
C ILE A 42 -11.36 3.69 -29.16
N ILE A 43 -11.44 3.25 -30.42
CA ILE A 43 -10.61 3.76 -31.52
C ILE A 43 -10.90 5.26 -31.75
N ARG A 44 -12.18 5.63 -31.86
CA ARG A 44 -12.58 7.01 -32.13
C ARG A 44 -12.09 7.95 -31.04
N THR A 45 -12.39 7.66 -29.78
CA THR A 45 -12.02 8.52 -28.65
C THR A 45 -10.50 8.60 -28.49
N ALA A 46 -9.77 7.49 -28.64
CA ALA A 46 -8.30 7.52 -28.57
C ALA A 46 -7.69 8.41 -29.67
N ARG A 47 -8.21 8.34 -30.90
CA ARG A 47 -7.76 9.15 -32.02
C ARG A 47 -8.08 10.63 -31.83
N GLU A 48 -9.32 10.96 -31.45
CA GLU A 48 -9.75 12.35 -31.20
C GLU A 48 -8.96 12.97 -30.03
N PHE A 49 -8.69 12.19 -28.97
CA PHE A 49 -7.90 12.64 -27.83
C PHE A 49 -6.46 13.00 -28.22
N ALA A 50 -5.81 12.14 -29.02
CA ALA A 50 -4.45 12.34 -29.50
C ALA A 50 -4.37 13.48 -30.54
N ASP A 51 -5.31 13.55 -31.47
CA ASP A 51 -5.41 14.61 -32.49
C ASP A 51 -5.59 16.00 -31.85
N ASN A 52 -6.43 16.11 -30.81
CA ASN A 52 -6.53 17.36 -30.06
C ASN A 52 -5.20 17.72 -29.37
N ALA A 53 -4.53 16.75 -28.74
CA ALA A 53 -3.26 17.00 -28.07
C ALA A 53 -2.19 17.45 -29.07
N ASP A 54 -2.10 16.83 -30.24
CA ASP A 54 -1.19 17.22 -31.32
C ASP A 54 -1.44 18.68 -31.77
N LYS A 55 -2.68 18.99 -32.15
CA LYS A 55 -3.09 20.34 -32.60
C LYS A 55 -2.84 21.43 -31.57
N THR A 56 -2.90 21.09 -30.29
CA THR A 56 -2.87 22.05 -29.19
C THR A 56 -1.59 22.02 -28.37
N HIS A 57 -0.63 21.18 -28.74
CA HIS A 57 0.62 20.95 -27.99
C HIS A 57 0.33 20.48 -26.55
N GLY A 58 -0.46 19.42 -26.41
CA GLY A 58 -0.68 18.70 -25.16
C GLY A 58 -1.92 19.11 -24.37
N ARG A 59 -2.88 19.89 -24.92
CA ARG A 59 -4.08 20.34 -24.20
C ARG A 59 -5.23 19.31 -24.23
N SER A 60 -4.89 18.04 -23.96
CA SER A 60 -5.85 16.99 -23.61
C SER A 60 -5.64 16.56 -22.16
N MET A 61 -6.72 16.45 -21.39
CA MET A 61 -6.67 16.17 -19.96
C MET A 61 -7.56 14.98 -19.60
N ILE A 62 -7.15 14.20 -18.59
CA ILE A 62 -7.98 13.17 -17.99
C ILE A 62 -8.20 13.52 -16.52
N ILE A 63 -9.45 13.74 -16.14
CA ILE A 63 -9.89 13.91 -14.75
C ILE A 63 -10.22 12.53 -14.18
N VAL A 64 -9.58 12.16 -13.08
CA VAL A 64 -9.69 10.81 -12.49
C VAL A 64 -9.85 10.89 -10.97
N GLY A 65 -10.59 9.95 -10.39
CA GLY A 65 -10.83 9.88 -8.94
C GLY A 65 -10.92 8.46 -8.39
N ALA A 66 -11.62 8.32 -7.26
CA ALA A 66 -11.71 7.08 -6.49
C ALA A 66 -12.33 5.90 -7.26
N GLY A 67 -13.17 6.16 -8.28
CA GLY A 67 -13.76 5.09 -9.10
C GLY A 67 -12.73 4.19 -9.78
N LEU A 68 -11.51 4.69 -10.03
CA LEU A 68 -10.38 3.90 -10.51
C LEU A 68 -9.34 3.64 -9.41
N ASN A 69 -9.21 4.54 -8.44
CA ASN A 69 -8.15 4.49 -7.42
C ASN A 69 -8.45 3.57 -6.23
N HIS A 70 -9.70 3.19 -6.00
CA HIS A 70 -10.08 2.33 -4.86
C HIS A 70 -10.13 0.83 -5.23
N TRP A 71 -9.59 0.45 -6.39
CA TRP A 71 -9.39 -0.95 -6.76
C TRP A 71 -8.04 -1.46 -6.24
N PHE A 72 -7.93 -2.77 -5.98
CA PHE A 72 -6.66 -3.38 -5.58
C PHE A 72 -5.56 -3.16 -6.64
N HIS A 73 -5.92 -3.19 -7.92
CA HIS A 73 -5.02 -2.88 -9.04
C HIS A 73 -5.11 -1.42 -9.51
N LEU A 74 -5.29 -0.46 -8.58
CA LEU A 74 -5.32 0.99 -8.86
C LEU A 74 -4.15 1.49 -9.72
N ASP A 75 -2.96 0.92 -9.51
CA ASP A 75 -1.76 1.31 -10.23
C ASP A 75 -1.87 1.02 -11.74
N MET A 76 -2.55 -0.07 -12.11
CA MET A 76 -2.74 -0.44 -13.52
C MET A 76 -3.73 0.50 -14.20
N ASN A 77 -4.82 0.84 -13.50
CA ASN A 77 -5.76 1.87 -13.95
C ASN A 77 -5.02 3.19 -14.17
N TYR A 78 -4.22 3.64 -13.20
CA TYR A 78 -3.54 4.93 -13.27
C TYR A 78 -2.47 4.95 -14.36
N ARG A 79 -1.63 3.92 -14.43
CA ARG A 79 -0.58 3.82 -15.46
C ARG A 79 -1.14 3.76 -16.87
N GLY A 80 -2.32 3.15 -17.07
CA GLY A 80 -3.02 3.20 -18.36
C GLY A 80 -3.34 4.63 -18.80
N LEU A 81 -4.02 5.38 -17.93
CA LEU A 81 -4.38 6.79 -18.17
C LEU A 81 -3.14 7.68 -18.30
N ILE A 82 -2.14 7.48 -17.45
CA ILE A 82 -0.88 8.24 -17.46
C ILE A 82 -0.13 8.00 -18.78
N ASN A 83 -0.03 6.75 -19.25
CA ASN A 83 0.63 6.46 -20.52
C ASN A 83 -0.04 7.18 -21.70
N MET A 84 -1.38 7.23 -21.74
CA MET A 84 -2.11 7.99 -22.78
C MET A 84 -1.68 9.46 -22.81
N LEU A 85 -1.61 10.08 -21.63
CA LEU A 85 -1.22 11.49 -21.47
C LEU A 85 0.25 11.73 -21.82
N VAL A 86 1.15 10.83 -21.42
CA VAL A 86 2.58 10.91 -21.72
C VAL A 86 2.84 10.74 -23.21
N PHE A 87 2.17 9.77 -23.87
CA PHE A 87 2.29 9.57 -25.32
C PHE A 87 1.79 10.77 -26.12
N CYS A 88 0.83 11.52 -25.59
CA CYS A 88 0.28 12.73 -26.21
C CYS A 88 0.97 14.03 -25.74
N GLY A 89 2.05 13.96 -24.94
CA GLY A 89 2.78 15.14 -24.46
C GLY A 89 1.96 16.08 -23.56
N CYS A 90 0.93 15.57 -22.87
CA CYS A 90 -0.01 16.41 -22.14
C CYS A 90 0.46 16.83 -20.74
N VAL A 91 1.31 16.02 -20.10
CA VAL A 91 1.75 16.26 -18.72
C VAL A 91 2.71 17.46 -18.69
N GLY A 92 2.36 18.48 -17.89
CA GLY A 92 3.15 19.71 -17.76
C GLY A 92 2.66 20.88 -18.62
N GLN A 93 1.63 20.68 -19.45
CA GLN A 93 1.04 21.73 -20.27
C GLN A 93 -0.24 22.30 -19.65
N SER A 94 -0.42 23.62 -19.71
CA SER A 94 -1.66 24.26 -19.24
C SER A 94 -2.85 23.78 -20.09
N GLY A 95 -3.90 23.30 -19.44
CA GLY A 95 -5.06 22.69 -20.11
C GLY A 95 -4.88 21.20 -20.46
N GLY A 96 -3.76 20.58 -20.09
CA GLY A 96 -3.46 19.16 -20.31
C GLY A 96 -3.06 18.42 -19.05
N GLY A 97 -3.01 17.09 -19.14
CA GLY A 97 -2.32 16.25 -18.18
C GLY A 97 -3.22 15.40 -17.27
N TRP A 98 -2.60 14.89 -16.20
CA TRP A 98 -3.23 13.99 -15.25
C TRP A 98 -3.84 14.81 -14.10
N ALA A 99 -5.17 14.81 -14.02
CA ALA A 99 -5.92 15.62 -13.06
C ALA A 99 -6.63 14.70 -12.05
N HIS A 100 -5.87 14.26 -11.05
CA HIS A 100 -6.36 13.41 -9.97
C HIS A 100 -7.03 14.21 -8.87
N TYR A 101 -8.26 13.82 -8.51
CA TYR A 101 -9.00 14.40 -7.40
C TYR A 101 -9.61 13.32 -6.50
N VAL A 102 -9.26 13.39 -5.21
CA VAL A 102 -9.75 12.53 -4.13
C VAL A 102 -10.10 13.38 -2.91
N GLY A 103 -9.40 13.21 -1.78
CA GLY A 103 -9.49 14.11 -0.63
C GLY A 103 -8.68 15.39 -0.82
N GLN A 104 -8.85 16.32 0.12
CA GLN A 104 -8.17 17.61 0.15
C GLN A 104 -6.75 17.49 0.70
N GLU A 105 -5.83 16.91 -0.07
CA GLU A 105 -4.46 16.62 0.37
C GLU A 105 -3.51 17.82 0.27
N LYS A 106 -3.76 18.75 -0.66
CA LYS A 106 -2.86 19.87 -0.96
C LYS A 106 -2.90 20.97 0.10
N LEU A 107 -2.21 20.76 1.23
CA LEU A 107 -1.87 21.82 2.19
C LEU A 107 -0.81 22.74 1.58
N ARG A 108 -1.25 23.88 1.03
CA ARG A 108 -0.38 24.79 0.27
C ARG A 108 0.85 25.28 1.05
N PRO A 109 0.75 25.80 2.29
CA PRO A 109 1.92 26.26 3.05
C PRO A 109 2.65 25.09 3.76
N GLN A 110 3.01 24.04 3.01
CA GLN A 110 3.52 22.77 3.53
C GLN A 110 4.69 22.94 4.50
N THR A 111 5.73 23.67 4.10
CA THR A 111 6.96 23.83 4.90
C THR A 111 6.81 24.74 6.11
N GLY A 112 5.78 25.59 6.14
CA GLY A 112 5.43 26.37 7.33
C GLY A 112 4.63 25.56 8.34
N TRP A 113 3.76 24.66 7.85
CA TRP A 113 2.93 23.81 8.71
C TRP A 113 3.67 22.60 9.28
N GLN A 114 4.55 21.94 8.50
CA GLN A 114 5.28 20.76 8.93
C GLN A 114 6.04 20.91 10.26
N PRO A 115 6.86 21.96 10.47
CA PRO A 115 7.57 22.12 11.74
C PRO A 115 6.61 22.33 12.92
N LEU A 116 5.54 23.10 12.72
CA LEU A 116 4.50 23.30 13.73
C LEU A 116 3.80 21.99 14.11
N ALA A 117 3.33 21.24 13.11
CA ALA A 117 2.50 20.05 13.32
C ALA A 117 3.25 18.89 13.98
N PHE A 118 4.55 18.79 13.71
CA PHE A 118 5.38 17.67 14.16
C PHE A 118 6.50 18.10 15.11
N ALA A 119 6.40 19.32 15.67
CA ALA A 119 7.35 19.93 16.61
C ALA A 119 8.82 19.88 16.14
N LEU A 120 9.05 20.05 14.83
CA LEU A 120 10.38 19.93 14.22
C LEU A 120 11.26 21.16 14.48
N ASP A 121 10.66 22.22 15.00
CA ASP A 121 11.34 23.38 15.57
C ASP A 121 11.99 23.07 16.94
N TRP A 122 11.49 22.06 17.66
CA TRP A 122 12.06 21.60 18.95
C TRP A 122 12.91 20.34 18.82
N GLN A 123 12.42 19.33 18.10
CA GLN A 123 13.00 17.98 18.08
C GLN A 123 12.86 17.34 16.71
N ARG A 124 13.90 16.63 16.26
CA ARG A 124 13.89 15.91 14.98
C ARG A 124 14.54 14.52 15.13
N PRO A 125 14.00 13.47 14.48
CA PRO A 125 12.75 13.42 13.69
C PRO A 125 11.50 13.16 14.56
N ALA A 126 10.31 13.35 13.98
CA ALA A 126 9.04 12.84 14.54
C ALA A 126 8.83 11.35 14.18
N ARG A 127 7.75 10.73 14.67
CA ARG A 127 7.36 9.33 14.37
C ARG A 127 6.13 9.27 13.47
N HIS A 128 6.36 9.31 12.15
CA HIS A 128 5.30 9.06 11.18
C HIS A 128 5.07 7.55 10.99
N MET A 129 3.83 7.17 10.64
CA MET A 129 3.44 5.80 10.36
C MET A 129 2.43 5.74 9.21
N ASN A 130 2.55 4.75 8.32
CA ASN A 130 1.55 4.50 7.28
C ASN A 130 0.39 3.66 7.85
N SER A 131 -0.81 4.25 7.90
CA SER A 131 -1.92 3.68 8.67
C SER A 131 -2.48 2.35 8.15
N THR A 132 -2.34 2.03 6.86
CA THR A 132 -2.81 0.76 6.29
C THR A 132 -2.11 -0.42 6.97
N SER A 133 -0.77 -0.43 7.01
CA SER A 133 0.00 -1.47 7.69
C SER A 133 -0.26 -1.49 9.20
N TYR A 134 -0.37 -0.30 9.80
CA TYR A 134 -0.67 -0.17 11.23
C TYR A 134 -1.99 -0.83 11.62
N PHE A 135 -3.08 -0.54 10.90
CA PHE A 135 -4.38 -1.14 11.22
C PHE A 135 -4.48 -2.59 10.77
N TYR A 136 -3.87 -2.96 9.63
CA TYR A 136 -3.80 -4.36 9.21
C TYR A 136 -3.18 -5.24 10.29
N ASN A 137 -2.09 -4.76 10.92
CA ASN A 137 -1.45 -5.40 12.08
C ASN A 137 -2.31 -5.32 13.36
N HIS A 138 -2.63 -4.12 13.84
CA HIS A 138 -3.17 -3.94 15.19
C HIS A 138 -4.65 -4.27 15.34
N SER A 139 -5.46 -4.11 14.29
CA SER A 139 -6.81 -4.67 14.25
C SER A 139 -6.83 -6.15 13.84
N SER A 140 -5.65 -6.76 13.72
CA SER A 140 -5.46 -8.18 13.43
C SER A 140 -6.18 -8.71 12.18
N GLN A 141 -6.42 -7.84 11.19
CA GLN A 141 -7.06 -8.22 9.92
C GLN A 141 -6.21 -9.25 9.17
N TRP A 142 -4.89 -9.19 9.32
CA TRP A 142 -3.94 -10.17 8.78
C TRP A 142 -4.23 -11.62 9.20
N ARG A 143 -4.88 -11.84 10.36
CA ARG A 143 -5.24 -13.19 10.81
C ARG A 143 -6.30 -13.86 9.93
N TYR A 144 -6.95 -13.10 9.05
CA TYR A 144 -8.06 -13.53 8.20
C TYR A 144 -7.76 -13.36 6.72
N GLU A 145 -6.49 -13.16 6.36
CA GLU A 145 -6.10 -12.92 4.98
C GLU A 145 -6.46 -14.10 4.09
N THR A 146 -6.93 -13.79 2.88
CA THR A 146 -7.26 -14.79 1.85
C THR A 146 -6.42 -14.61 0.60
N VAL A 147 -5.82 -13.43 0.41
CA VAL A 147 -4.94 -13.14 -0.72
C VAL A 147 -3.51 -13.55 -0.40
N THR A 148 -2.87 -14.27 -1.31
CA THR A 148 -1.47 -14.68 -1.15
C THR A 148 -0.53 -13.84 -1.98
N ALA A 149 0.73 -13.66 -1.55
CA ALA A 149 1.72 -13.06 -2.43
C ALA A 149 1.94 -13.89 -3.71
N GLN A 150 1.82 -15.22 -3.59
CA GLN A 150 2.09 -16.18 -4.65
C GLN A 150 1.15 -16.07 -5.85
N GLU A 151 -0.13 -15.76 -5.65
CA GLU A 151 -1.09 -15.56 -6.75
C GLU A 151 -0.93 -14.19 -7.44
N LEU A 152 -0.17 -13.27 -6.85
CA LEU A 152 0.11 -11.94 -7.39
C LEU A 152 1.44 -11.87 -8.16
N LEU A 153 2.28 -12.90 -8.06
CA LEU A 153 3.58 -12.91 -8.72
C LEU A 153 3.46 -13.02 -10.24
N SER A 154 4.40 -12.38 -10.95
CA SER A 154 4.61 -12.63 -12.37
C SER A 154 4.87 -14.12 -12.63
N PRO A 155 4.36 -14.71 -13.72
CA PRO A 155 4.65 -16.11 -14.08
C PRO A 155 6.15 -16.37 -14.35
N MET A 156 6.95 -15.33 -14.55
CA MET A 156 8.40 -15.42 -14.76
C MET A 156 9.21 -15.26 -13.46
N ALA A 157 8.55 -14.95 -12.33
CA ALA A 157 9.24 -14.79 -11.06
C ALA A 157 9.59 -16.15 -10.44
N ASP A 158 10.74 -16.23 -9.79
CA ASP A 158 11.08 -17.36 -8.93
C ASP A 158 10.24 -17.32 -7.65
N LYS A 159 9.17 -18.12 -7.63
CA LYS A 159 8.21 -18.23 -6.51
C LYS A 159 8.87 -18.56 -5.17
N SER A 160 9.99 -19.29 -5.18
CA SER A 160 10.68 -19.72 -3.96
C SER A 160 11.26 -18.55 -3.15
N ARG A 161 11.53 -17.42 -3.82
CA ARG A 161 12.09 -16.22 -3.20
C ARG A 161 11.05 -15.35 -2.48
N TYR A 162 9.78 -15.68 -2.62
CA TYR A 162 8.65 -14.83 -2.21
C TYR A 162 7.62 -15.63 -1.40
N SER A 163 8.08 -16.44 -0.45
CA SER A 163 7.23 -17.16 0.51
C SER A 163 6.72 -16.24 1.62
N GLY A 164 5.82 -16.76 2.45
CA GLY A 164 5.25 -16.06 3.59
C GLY A 164 3.94 -15.33 3.30
N HIS A 165 3.34 -14.87 4.39
CA HIS A 165 2.10 -14.10 4.44
C HIS A 165 2.30 -12.66 3.96
N LEU A 166 1.25 -11.94 3.55
CA LEU A 166 1.39 -10.52 3.14
C LEU A 166 1.98 -9.64 4.27
N ILE A 167 1.67 -9.95 5.52
CA ILE A 167 2.27 -9.27 6.69
C ILE A 167 3.79 -9.51 6.79
N ASP A 168 4.31 -10.65 6.34
CA ASP A 168 5.74 -10.96 6.38
C ASP A 168 6.52 -10.01 5.47
N PHE A 169 5.95 -9.68 4.31
CA PHE A 169 6.50 -8.66 3.41
C PHE A 169 6.53 -7.28 4.06
N ASN A 170 5.54 -6.95 4.89
CA ASN A 170 5.54 -5.70 5.65
C ASN A 170 6.64 -5.67 6.72
N VAL A 171 6.80 -6.75 7.51
CA VAL A 171 7.87 -6.86 8.52
C VAL A 171 9.25 -6.82 7.86
N ARG A 172 9.42 -7.48 6.71
CA ARG A 172 10.63 -7.41 5.87
C ARG A 172 10.93 -5.96 5.44
N ALA A 173 9.92 -5.26 4.93
CA ALA A 173 10.06 -3.87 4.51
C ALA A 173 10.40 -2.92 5.69
N GLU A 174 9.78 -3.13 6.85
CA GLU A 174 10.04 -2.36 8.06
C GLU A 174 11.50 -2.49 8.51
N ARG A 175 12.01 -3.71 8.68
CA ARG A 175 13.40 -3.92 9.15
C ARG A 175 14.46 -3.51 8.14
N MET A 176 14.10 -3.41 6.86
CA MET A 176 14.96 -2.88 5.79
C MET A 176 14.90 -1.36 5.66
N GLY A 177 14.09 -0.68 6.47
CA GLY A 177 13.93 0.78 6.44
C GLY A 177 13.13 1.29 5.24
N TRP A 178 12.36 0.43 4.56
CA TRP A 178 11.48 0.83 3.45
C TRP A 178 10.17 1.43 3.94
N LEU A 179 9.66 0.94 5.07
CA LEU A 179 8.44 1.41 5.73
C LEU A 179 8.72 1.77 7.21
N PRO A 180 7.96 2.71 7.80
CA PRO A 180 8.03 2.96 9.24
C PRO A 180 7.34 1.85 10.04
N SER A 181 7.64 1.79 11.34
CA SER A 181 7.04 0.87 12.31
C SER A 181 6.38 1.63 13.47
N ALA A 182 5.24 1.15 13.97
CA ALA A 182 4.62 1.68 15.18
C ALA A 182 3.77 0.60 15.90
N PRO A 183 4.11 0.22 17.16
CA PRO A 183 5.36 0.53 17.87
C PRO A 183 6.60 0.10 17.08
N GLN A 184 7.76 0.71 17.36
CA GLN A 184 8.99 0.44 16.59
C GLN A 184 9.70 -0.83 17.06
N LEU A 185 10.05 -0.87 18.35
CA LEU A 185 10.87 -1.93 18.96
C LEU A 185 10.06 -2.66 20.02
N GLY A 186 10.39 -3.93 20.26
CA GLY A 186 9.76 -4.77 21.29
C GLY A 186 10.13 -4.41 22.74
N VAL A 187 10.86 -3.30 22.92
CA VAL A 187 11.29 -2.75 24.21
C VAL A 187 10.94 -1.27 24.28
N ASN A 188 10.87 -0.72 25.50
CA ASN A 188 10.63 0.72 25.65
C ASN A 188 11.85 1.51 25.11
N PRO A 189 11.71 2.31 24.04
CA PRO A 189 12.84 2.96 23.40
C PRO A 189 13.55 3.99 24.29
N LEU A 190 12.89 4.47 25.35
CA LEU A 190 13.49 5.41 26.31
C LEU A 190 14.50 4.74 27.26
N ARG A 191 14.50 3.41 27.37
CA ARG A 191 15.42 2.66 28.25
C ARG A 191 16.72 2.22 27.58
N ILE A 192 16.77 2.29 26.25
CA ILE A 192 17.90 1.82 25.44
C ILE A 192 19.20 2.58 25.78
N ALA A 193 19.12 3.89 26.01
CA ALA A 193 20.30 4.69 26.33
C ALA A 193 20.95 4.28 27.67
N ASP A 194 20.14 3.90 28.66
CA ASP A 194 20.65 3.42 29.96
C ASP A 194 21.32 2.06 29.82
N GLU A 195 20.76 1.16 29.01
CA GLU A 195 21.33 -0.17 28.73
C GLU A 195 22.63 -0.07 27.92
N ALA A 196 22.65 0.80 26.91
CA ALA A 196 23.86 1.07 26.12
C ALA A 196 25.00 1.63 26.99
N LYS A 197 24.67 2.55 27.90
CA LYS A 197 25.64 3.12 28.85
C LYS A 197 26.25 2.05 29.76
N LYS A 198 25.43 1.11 30.27
CA LYS A 198 25.92 -0.03 31.08
C LYS A 198 26.81 -0.98 30.28
N ALA A 199 26.55 -1.12 28.98
CA ALA A 199 27.37 -1.92 28.06
C ALA A 199 28.62 -1.20 27.56
N GLY A 200 28.86 0.07 27.93
CA GLY A 200 30.00 0.85 27.46
C GLY A 200 29.94 1.20 25.97
N MET A 201 28.75 1.28 25.38
CA MET A 201 28.52 1.54 23.95
C MET A 201 27.69 2.81 23.74
N THR A 202 27.72 3.37 22.53
CA THR A 202 26.74 4.40 22.14
C THR A 202 25.34 3.77 22.00
N PRO A 203 24.24 4.52 22.20
CA PRO A 203 22.89 3.98 22.00
C PRO A 203 22.64 3.44 20.60
N VAL A 204 23.25 4.04 19.57
CA VAL A 204 23.12 3.61 18.18
C VAL A 204 23.81 2.25 17.98
N ASP A 205 25.07 2.12 18.37
CA ASP A 205 25.83 0.88 18.20
C ASP A 205 25.24 -0.26 19.01
N TYR A 206 24.79 0.04 20.24
CA TYR A 206 24.09 -0.92 21.09
C TYR A 206 22.82 -1.42 20.42
N THR A 207 21.97 -0.51 19.90
CA THR A 207 20.71 -0.89 19.24
C THR A 207 20.97 -1.75 18.01
N VAL A 208 21.94 -1.38 17.16
CA VAL A 208 22.29 -2.16 15.97
C VAL A 208 22.82 -3.54 16.33
N LYS A 209 23.71 -3.62 17.34
CA LYS A 209 24.22 -4.90 17.85
C LYS A 209 23.09 -5.76 18.40
N SER A 210 22.22 -5.19 19.24
CA SER A 210 21.09 -5.89 19.84
C SER A 210 20.06 -6.37 18.83
N LEU A 211 19.83 -5.61 17.75
CA LEU A 211 18.98 -6.05 16.62
C LEU A 211 19.58 -7.24 15.89
N LYS A 212 20.90 -7.22 15.61
CA LYS A 212 21.58 -8.35 14.96
C LYS A 212 21.60 -9.61 15.82
N GLU A 213 21.73 -9.44 17.13
CA GLU A 213 21.75 -10.53 18.10
C GLU A 213 20.36 -11.02 18.51
N GLY A 214 19.30 -10.27 18.18
CA GLY A 214 17.92 -10.58 18.54
C GLY A 214 17.53 -10.24 19.99
N SER A 215 18.40 -9.58 20.75
CA SER A 215 18.09 -9.12 22.12
C SER A 215 17.14 -7.91 22.13
N ILE A 216 17.16 -7.11 21.05
CA ILE A 216 16.08 -6.18 20.69
C ILE A 216 15.51 -6.68 19.36
N ARG A 217 14.17 -6.67 19.24
CA ARG A 217 13.44 -7.08 18.03
C ARG A 217 12.53 -5.97 17.55
N PHE A 218 12.12 -6.00 16.29
CA PHE A 218 11.05 -5.11 15.83
C PHE A 218 9.73 -5.51 16.49
N ALA A 219 8.93 -4.52 16.89
CA ALA A 219 7.67 -4.80 17.59
C ALA A 219 6.69 -5.59 16.71
N ALA A 220 6.77 -5.36 15.40
CA ALA A 220 5.93 -6.00 14.38
C ALA A 220 6.11 -7.53 14.29
N GLU A 221 7.23 -8.08 14.76
CA GLU A 221 7.45 -9.54 14.81
C GLU A 221 6.61 -10.21 15.91
N GLN A 222 6.18 -9.46 16.93
CA GLN A 222 5.44 -9.99 18.08
C GLN A 222 4.27 -9.07 18.50
N PRO A 223 3.33 -8.74 17.60
CA PRO A 223 2.33 -7.70 17.86
C PRO A 223 1.33 -8.06 18.98
N GLU A 224 1.20 -9.35 19.29
CA GLU A 224 0.26 -9.89 20.28
C GLU A 224 0.93 -10.24 21.63
N ASN A 225 2.19 -9.85 21.87
CA ASN A 225 2.93 -10.21 23.09
C ASN A 225 2.51 -9.44 24.36
N GLY A 226 1.55 -8.51 24.25
CA GLY A 226 1.05 -7.69 25.36
C GLY A 226 1.77 -6.34 25.56
N LYS A 227 2.89 -6.10 24.87
CA LYS A 227 3.68 -4.86 24.95
C LYS A 227 3.77 -4.11 23.61
N ASN A 228 3.52 -4.80 22.50
CA ASN A 228 3.76 -4.31 21.14
C ASN A 228 2.51 -3.78 20.42
N HIS A 229 1.45 -3.46 21.16
CA HIS A 229 0.24 -2.85 20.62
C HIS A 229 0.08 -1.40 21.11
N PRO A 230 -0.59 -0.54 20.35
CA PRO A 230 -0.97 0.78 20.84
C PRO A 230 -1.96 0.66 21.99
N ARG A 231 -1.79 1.52 23.00
CA ARG A 231 -2.64 1.54 24.19
C ARG A 231 -3.51 2.78 24.28
N ASN A 232 -3.04 3.92 23.79
CA ASN A 232 -3.82 5.15 23.78
C ASN A 232 -3.95 5.64 22.34
N LEU A 233 -5.17 5.93 21.91
CA LEU A 233 -5.46 6.40 20.57
C LEU A 233 -6.31 7.67 20.64
N PHE A 234 -5.76 8.79 20.19
CA PHE A 234 -6.54 10.02 20.04
C PHE A 234 -7.21 10.06 18.66
N ILE A 235 -8.52 10.28 18.64
CA ILE A 235 -9.30 10.45 17.41
C ILE A 235 -9.91 11.85 17.39
N TRP A 236 -9.46 12.70 16.47
CA TRP A 236 -10.03 14.02 16.25
C TRP A 236 -10.08 14.33 14.75
N ARG A 237 -11.07 15.12 14.33
CA ARG A 237 -11.32 15.46 12.91
C ARG A 237 -11.40 14.23 11.99
N SER A 238 -11.79 13.09 12.56
CA SER A 238 -11.87 11.79 11.91
C SER A 238 -13.04 11.03 12.52
N ASN A 239 -13.77 10.29 11.69
CA ASN A 239 -14.73 9.29 12.13
C ASN A 239 -14.19 7.91 11.76
N LEU A 240 -13.09 7.49 12.39
CA LEU A 240 -12.39 6.25 12.04
C LEU A 240 -13.33 5.04 12.12
N LEU A 241 -14.06 4.91 13.23
CA LEU A 241 -14.92 3.77 13.51
C LEU A 241 -16.25 3.81 12.75
N GLY A 242 -16.62 4.93 12.13
CA GLY A 242 -17.88 5.07 11.38
C GLY A 242 -17.72 5.40 9.90
N SER A 243 -16.49 5.51 9.37
CA SER A 243 -16.27 5.92 7.97
C SER A 243 -15.01 5.30 7.36
N SER A 244 -13.83 5.65 7.86
CA SER A 244 -12.57 5.30 7.18
C SER A 244 -12.02 3.93 7.56
N GLY A 245 -12.48 3.33 8.66
CA GLY A 245 -12.04 2.04 9.18
C GLY A 245 -12.54 0.86 8.36
N LYS A 246 -11.68 0.36 7.45
CA LYS A 246 -11.92 -0.88 6.72
C LYS A 246 -11.75 -2.04 7.69
N GLY A 247 -12.62 -3.03 7.60
CA GLY A 247 -12.66 -4.11 8.58
C GLY A 247 -13.20 -3.65 9.94
N HIS A 248 -14.34 -2.95 9.94
CA HIS A 248 -14.97 -2.37 11.14
C HIS A 248 -15.06 -3.37 12.32
N GLU A 249 -15.59 -4.56 12.07
CA GLU A 249 -15.75 -5.61 13.10
C GLU A 249 -14.42 -6.09 13.69
N TYR A 250 -13.34 -6.04 12.91
CA TYR A 250 -12.00 -6.35 13.40
C TYR A 250 -11.46 -5.27 14.33
N MET A 251 -11.76 -3.98 14.06
CA MET A 251 -11.42 -2.90 14.98
C MET A 251 -12.21 -3.03 16.29
N LEU A 252 -13.52 -3.32 16.23
CA LEU A 252 -14.35 -3.56 17.42
C LEU A 252 -13.77 -4.69 18.28
N LYS A 253 -13.46 -5.83 17.68
CA LYS A 253 -12.91 -6.99 18.41
C LYS A 253 -11.50 -6.72 18.96
N TYR A 254 -10.55 -6.43 18.08
CA TYR A 254 -9.13 -6.50 18.42
C TYR A 254 -8.61 -5.20 19.04
N LEU A 255 -9.21 -4.05 18.71
CA LEU A 255 -8.82 -2.78 19.32
C LEU A 255 -9.67 -2.45 20.54
N LEU A 256 -11.00 -2.58 20.45
CA LEU A 256 -11.90 -2.17 21.55
C LEU A 256 -12.26 -3.29 22.51
N GLY A 257 -12.19 -4.55 22.09
CA GLY A 257 -12.56 -5.69 22.95
C GLY A 257 -14.07 -5.81 23.16
N THR A 258 -14.88 -5.30 22.24
CA THR A 258 -16.35 -5.38 22.30
C THR A 258 -16.88 -6.58 21.52
N GLU A 259 -18.19 -6.82 21.63
CA GLU A 259 -18.88 -7.68 20.66
C GLU A 259 -18.65 -7.20 19.23
N ASN A 260 -18.70 -8.14 18.30
CA ASN A 260 -18.41 -7.95 16.88
C ASN A 260 -19.17 -8.96 16.02
N GLY A 261 -19.33 -8.64 14.74
CA GLY A 261 -20.03 -9.44 13.74
C GLY A 261 -19.13 -10.26 12.82
N ILE A 262 -17.87 -10.58 13.19
CA ILE A 262 -16.99 -11.40 12.33
C ILE A 262 -17.59 -12.80 12.15
N GLN A 263 -17.92 -13.15 10.89
CA GLN A 263 -18.51 -14.45 10.55
C GLN A 263 -17.46 -15.51 10.18
N GLY A 264 -16.35 -15.08 9.58
CA GLY A 264 -15.29 -15.96 9.08
C GLY A 264 -14.43 -16.56 10.21
N LYS A 265 -13.75 -17.66 9.89
CA LYS A 265 -12.72 -18.26 10.74
C LYS A 265 -11.36 -17.62 10.44
N ASP A 266 -10.47 -17.52 11.42
CA ASP A 266 -9.10 -17.06 11.18
C ASP A 266 -8.23 -18.20 10.61
N LEU A 267 -7.01 -17.87 10.18
CA LEU A 267 -6.06 -18.83 9.60
C LEU A 267 -5.82 -20.03 10.53
N GLY A 268 -5.72 -19.81 11.84
CA GLY A 268 -5.54 -20.89 12.82
C GLY A 268 -6.69 -21.89 12.82
N LYS A 269 -7.94 -21.41 12.84
CA LYS A 269 -9.14 -22.25 12.79
C LYS A 269 -9.38 -22.90 11.43
N GLN A 270 -8.89 -22.29 10.35
CA GLN A 270 -8.97 -22.86 9.00
C GLN A 270 -7.84 -23.86 8.71
N GLY A 271 -6.80 -23.94 9.57
CA GLY A 271 -5.59 -24.70 9.27
C GLY A 271 -4.77 -24.09 8.12
N GLY A 272 -4.90 -22.77 7.92
CA GLY A 272 -4.16 -22.02 6.91
C GLY A 272 -2.68 -21.86 7.26
N VAL A 273 -1.91 -21.39 6.28
CA VAL A 273 -0.47 -21.14 6.45
C VAL A 273 -0.28 -19.95 7.38
N LYS A 274 0.43 -20.17 8.49
CA LYS A 274 0.80 -19.13 9.47
C LYS A 274 1.97 -18.29 8.90
N PRO A 275 2.09 -17.00 9.30
CA PRO A 275 3.22 -16.16 8.89
C PRO A 275 4.58 -16.73 9.33
N GLU A 276 5.62 -16.38 8.58
CA GLU A 276 7.01 -16.77 8.82
C GLU A 276 7.76 -15.74 9.69
N GLU A 277 7.35 -14.47 9.67
CA GLU A 277 8.03 -13.34 10.34
C GLU A 277 7.30 -12.82 11.57
N VAL A 278 6.04 -13.26 11.77
CA VAL A 278 5.16 -12.81 12.86
C VAL A 278 4.77 -13.99 13.73
N GLU A 279 4.88 -13.83 15.04
CA GLU A 279 4.45 -14.86 15.97
C GLU A 279 2.93 -15.07 15.94
N TRP A 280 2.51 -16.33 15.80
CA TRP A 280 1.11 -16.72 15.80
C TRP A 280 0.66 -17.22 17.17
N ARG A 281 -0.50 -16.74 17.63
CA ARG A 281 -1.26 -17.29 18.75
C ARG A 281 -2.66 -17.68 18.30
N ASP A 282 -3.12 -18.88 18.64
CA ASP A 282 -4.43 -19.36 18.21
C ASP A 282 -5.57 -18.46 18.72
N ASN A 283 -5.44 -17.95 19.94
CA ASN A 283 -6.28 -16.88 20.47
C ASN A 283 -5.51 -15.56 20.39
N GLY A 284 -5.87 -14.72 19.43
CA GLY A 284 -5.31 -13.37 19.29
C GLY A 284 -5.62 -12.48 20.49
N LEU A 285 -4.84 -11.42 20.66
CA LEU A 285 -5.06 -10.44 21.72
C LEU A 285 -6.20 -9.49 21.34
N ASP A 286 -7.29 -9.51 22.10
CA ASP A 286 -8.44 -8.60 21.94
C ASP A 286 -8.29 -7.36 22.85
N GLY A 287 -9.08 -6.30 22.61
CA GLY A 287 -9.14 -5.13 23.49
C GLY A 287 -7.81 -4.43 23.74
N LYS A 288 -7.02 -4.20 22.67
CA LYS A 288 -5.66 -3.64 22.78
C LYS A 288 -5.62 -2.19 23.29
N LEU A 289 -6.66 -1.38 23.03
CA LEU A 289 -6.68 0.02 23.42
C LEU A 289 -7.16 0.14 24.88
N ASP A 290 -6.30 0.70 25.73
CA ASP A 290 -6.64 1.04 27.11
C ASP A 290 -7.48 2.34 27.18
N LEU A 291 -7.28 3.25 26.22
CA LEU A 291 -7.96 4.56 26.17
C LEU A 291 -8.16 5.00 24.70
N VAL A 292 -9.39 5.39 24.37
CA VAL A 292 -9.81 5.92 23.06
C VAL A 292 -10.58 7.22 23.24
#